data_AF-A0A1T5IMW3-F1
#
_entry.id   AF-A0A1T5IMW3-F1
#
_cell.length_a   1.000
_cell.length_b   1.000
_cell.length_c   1.000
_cell.angle_alpha   90.00
_cell.angle_beta   90.00
_cell.angle_gamma   90.00
#
_symmetry.space_group_name_H-M   'P 1'
#
loop_
_entity.id
_entity.type
_entity.pdbx_description
1 polymer ?
#
loop_
_entity_poly.entity_id
_entity_poly.type
_entity_poly.pdbx_seq_one_letter_code
_entity_poly.pdbx_strand_id
1 'polypeptide(L)'
;MSIKLRIPLFLAAVALLAVSCSDHQVSGRYVSPYAKSILTDTSSVEYRILSAYDMQQEETGTIAVIGEPEETLVLSEYLLGCDNFSNINGSAVPDGLPDFSGEVIVPILDVANAPYKGYLNAGNEDLLSEINVRNFVAAVDSSCYLSAYDEDKIVSKTRSKMVVLSSSLAAAYGFSDVDTLARAVGGGIPIFSTVHSMLSMAMSRKGEGLNLGIWTTKSILGAGVYSIVFPKVAADMGIKNASYEVLCPESEGTVLDRFLEFIDRYKAVGGEGRLSSIVVDDPSVDVDSLRMAVESVMNMEHDSFLLYKSVLADDFMVIDPCSSVAASCLSYLRKSNRFTHRIAYPDVNAYVTAPCRGLGDDAYRGDGSFADQYKFGRESNSGVVTFAVVELKDKYMPSELRDMMIVKTPKIFSLYVR
;
A
#
# COMPACT_ATOMS: atom_id res chain seq x y z
N MET A 1 58.26 -29.91 58.27
CA MET A 1 58.21 -28.54 57.75
C MET A 1 57.79 -28.61 56.29
N SER A 2 56.51 -28.39 56.00
CA SER A 2 55.98 -28.04 54.68
C SER A 2 54.52 -27.60 54.86
N ILE A 3 54.30 -26.31 54.66
CA ILE A 3 53.00 -25.63 54.62
C ILE A 3 52.62 -25.49 53.14
N LYS A 4 51.31 -25.30 52.88
CA LYS A 4 50.65 -24.80 51.65
C LYS A 4 50.12 -25.94 50.77
N LEU A 5 48.94 -25.86 50.15
CA LEU A 5 47.97 -24.78 49.96
C LEU A 5 46.64 -25.48 49.57
N ARG A 6 45.51 -25.15 50.21
CA ARG A 6 44.19 -25.56 49.71
C ARG A 6 43.77 -24.55 48.65
N ILE A 7 43.71 -24.97 47.39
CA ILE A 7 43.09 -24.21 46.29
C ILE A 7 41.63 -24.67 46.19
N PRO A 8 40.63 -23.80 46.32
CA PRO A 8 39.26 -24.17 45.99
C PRO A 8 39.09 -24.16 44.47
N LEU A 9 38.60 -25.28 43.94
CA LEU A 9 38.22 -25.47 42.55
C LEU A 9 36.96 -24.63 42.26
N PHE A 10 37.11 -23.47 41.63
CA PHE A 10 35.99 -22.72 41.08
C PHE A 10 35.50 -23.46 39.82
N LEU A 11 34.40 -24.20 39.96
CA LEU A 11 33.63 -24.69 38.80
C LEU A 11 32.93 -23.46 38.19
N ALA A 12 33.49 -22.93 37.11
CA ALA A 12 32.77 -21.99 36.25
C ALA A 12 31.72 -22.79 35.47
N ALA A 13 30.47 -22.76 35.95
CA ALA A 13 29.32 -23.22 35.18
C ALA A 13 29.14 -22.27 33.99
N VAL A 14 29.60 -22.68 32.82
CA VAL A 14 29.24 -22.05 31.54
C VAL A 14 27.76 -22.36 31.32
N ALA A 15 26.90 -21.44 31.74
CA ALA A 15 25.52 -21.41 31.32
C ALA A 15 25.51 -21.10 29.81
N LEU A 16 25.38 -22.16 29.01
CA LEU A 16 24.92 -22.04 27.62
C LEU A 16 23.55 -21.35 27.68
N LEU A 17 23.53 -20.05 27.48
CA LEU A 17 22.33 -19.31 27.10
C LEU A 17 21.93 -19.83 25.72
N ALA A 18 21.14 -20.90 25.71
CA ALA A 18 20.28 -21.20 24.59
C ALA A 18 19.40 -19.97 24.43
N VAL A 19 19.71 -19.15 23.42
CA VAL A 19 18.79 -18.15 22.91
C VAL A 19 17.59 -18.94 22.45
N SER A 20 16.60 -19.04 23.32
CA SER A 20 15.27 -19.53 22.99
C SER A 20 14.75 -18.55 21.96
N CYS A 21 14.89 -18.89 20.68
CA CYS A 21 14.05 -18.33 19.63
C CYS A 21 12.63 -18.58 20.09
N SER A 22 12.02 -17.57 20.70
CA SER A 22 10.59 -17.54 20.93
C SER A 22 9.98 -17.61 19.55
N ASP A 23 9.53 -18.81 19.20
CA ASP A 23 8.67 -19.10 18.07
C ASP A 23 7.41 -18.27 18.28
N HIS A 24 7.46 -17.00 17.85
CA HIS A 24 6.28 -16.17 17.67
C HIS A 24 5.54 -16.81 16.52
N GLN A 25 4.76 -17.85 16.83
CA GLN A 25 3.67 -18.27 15.98
C GLN A 25 2.74 -17.07 15.86
N VAL A 26 2.92 -16.30 14.78
CA VAL A 26 1.94 -15.35 14.28
C VAL A 26 0.75 -16.20 13.86
N SER A 27 -0.14 -16.46 14.82
CA SER A 27 -1.29 -17.34 14.67
C SER A 27 -2.16 -16.86 13.51
N GLY A 28 -2.26 -17.67 12.45
CA GLY A 28 -3.32 -17.55 11.43
C GLY A 28 -3.05 -16.67 10.21
N ARG A 29 -1.86 -16.04 10.05
CA ARG A 29 -1.52 -15.29 8.83
C ARG A 29 -0.64 -16.15 7.91
N TYR A 30 -1.04 -16.29 6.64
CA TYR A 30 -0.16 -16.84 5.60
C TYR A 30 1.05 -15.91 5.45
N VAL A 31 2.24 -16.51 5.39
CA VAL A 31 3.51 -15.84 5.10
C VAL A 31 4.13 -16.57 3.91
N SER A 32 4.42 -15.86 2.83
CA SER A 32 4.94 -16.50 1.61
C SER A 32 6.31 -17.17 1.84
N PRO A 33 6.72 -18.09 0.96
CA PRO A 33 8.05 -18.70 1.02
C PRO A 33 9.19 -17.68 1.05
N TYR A 34 9.07 -16.57 0.31
CA TYR A 34 10.10 -15.52 0.26
C TYR A 34 10.17 -14.70 1.54
N ALA A 35 9.04 -14.27 2.11
CA ALA A 35 9.06 -13.58 3.40
C ALA A 35 9.59 -14.48 4.53
N LYS A 36 9.25 -15.77 4.49
CA LYS A 36 9.77 -16.76 5.44
C LYS A 36 11.28 -16.96 5.28
N SER A 37 11.81 -16.96 4.06
CA SER A 37 13.26 -17.09 3.84
C SER A 37 14.01 -15.90 4.44
N ILE A 38 13.50 -14.68 4.31
CA ILE A 38 14.08 -13.48 4.95
C ILE A 38 14.07 -13.59 6.48
N LEU A 39 12.95 -14.04 7.07
CA LEU A 39 12.85 -14.19 8.53
C LEU A 39 13.78 -15.27 9.11
N THR A 40 14.17 -16.25 8.29
CA THR A 40 14.97 -17.41 8.75
C THR A 40 16.45 -17.27 8.40
N ASP A 41 16.80 -16.65 7.27
CA ASP A 41 18.18 -16.38 6.87
C ASP A 41 18.61 -14.97 7.27
N THR A 42 19.19 -14.85 8.47
CA THR A 42 19.73 -13.59 8.98
C THR A 42 20.96 -13.09 8.22
N SER A 43 21.52 -13.90 7.30
CA SER A 43 22.64 -13.51 6.44
C SER A 43 22.20 -12.93 5.10
N SER A 44 20.91 -13.04 4.76
CA SER A 44 20.32 -12.46 3.56
C SER A 44 20.50 -10.93 3.51
N VAL A 45 20.59 -10.39 2.29
CA VAL A 45 20.75 -8.94 2.07
C VAL A 45 19.52 -8.21 2.61
N GLU A 46 18.34 -8.75 2.37
CA GLU A 46 17.05 -8.22 2.79
C GLU A 46 16.94 -8.18 4.31
N TYR A 47 17.30 -9.25 5.03
CA TYR A 47 17.29 -9.23 6.50
C TYR A 47 18.23 -8.15 7.03
N ARG A 48 19.45 -8.04 6.49
CA ARG A 48 20.40 -7.00 6.93
C ARG A 48 19.88 -5.58 6.70
N ILE A 49 19.23 -5.32 5.56
CA ILE A 49 18.63 -4.02 5.26
C ILE A 49 17.54 -3.66 6.27
N LEU A 50 16.63 -4.61 6.55
CA LEU A 50 15.49 -4.39 7.43
C LEU A 50 15.92 -4.31 8.90
N SER A 51 16.79 -5.23 9.35
CA SER A 51 17.28 -5.26 10.73
C SER A 51 18.16 -4.08 11.12
N ALA A 52 18.78 -3.41 10.15
CA ALA A 52 19.52 -2.16 10.36
C ALA A 52 18.62 -0.93 10.49
N TYR A 53 17.31 -1.05 10.25
CA TYR A 53 16.38 0.07 10.34
C TYR A 53 16.10 0.44 11.81
N ASP A 54 16.32 1.71 12.15
CA ASP A 54 15.96 2.26 13.46
C ASP A 54 15.00 3.43 13.28
N MET A 55 13.72 3.20 13.61
CA MET A 55 12.68 4.21 13.50
C MET A 55 13.01 5.51 14.24
N GLN A 56 13.81 5.49 15.31
CA GLN A 56 14.19 6.70 16.04
C GLN A 56 15.15 7.61 15.28
N GLN A 57 15.94 7.05 14.36
CA GLN A 57 16.93 7.80 13.58
C GLN A 57 16.35 8.37 12.28
N GLU A 58 15.14 7.96 11.91
CA GLU A 58 14.52 8.25 10.61
C GLU A 58 13.47 9.37 10.67
N GLU A 59 13.62 10.36 11.56
CA GLU A 59 12.68 11.50 11.66
C GLU A 59 12.55 12.29 10.33
N THR A 60 13.65 12.37 9.56
CA THR A 60 13.68 12.98 8.22
C THR A 60 13.48 11.98 7.09
N GLY A 61 13.06 10.75 7.40
CA GLY A 61 12.78 9.71 6.43
C GLY A 61 11.62 10.09 5.50
N THR A 62 11.53 9.40 4.36
CA THR A 62 10.55 9.68 3.31
C THR A 62 9.23 8.94 3.53
N ILE A 63 8.17 9.39 2.87
CA ILE A 63 6.91 8.64 2.76
C ILE A 63 6.92 7.91 1.42
N ALA A 64 7.18 6.60 1.42
CA ALA A 64 7.18 5.82 0.19
C ALA A 64 5.77 5.38 -0.19
N VAL A 65 5.45 5.50 -1.48
CA VAL A 65 4.25 4.93 -2.09
C VAL A 65 4.72 3.92 -3.12
N ILE A 66 4.34 2.65 -2.98
CA ILE A 66 4.84 1.55 -3.79
C ILE A 66 3.67 0.79 -4.44
N GLY A 67 3.85 0.38 -5.69
CA GLY A 67 2.88 -0.44 -6.42
C GLY A 67 2.88 -0.18 -7.92
N GLU A 68 1.75 -0.48 -8.55
CA GLU A 68 1.53 -0.26 -9.98
C GLU A 68 1.63 1.26 -10.32
N PRO A 69 2.09 1.60 -11.54
CA PRO A 69 2.48 2.99 -11.82
C PRO A 69 1.35 4.02 -11.68
N GLU A 70 0.15 3.70 -12.15
CA GLU A 70 -0.98 4.64 -12.17
C GLU A 70 -1.46 4.97 -10.76
N GLU A 71 -1.80 3.97 -9.95
CA GLU A 71 -2.29 4.15 -8.59
C GLU A 71 -1.22 4.82 -7.71
N THR A 72 0.04 4.44 -7.89
CA THR A 72 1.17 5.01 -7.14
C THR A 72 1.36 6.49 -7.45
N LEU A 73 1.28 6.87 -8.72
CA LEU A 73 1.43 8.26 -9.15
C LEU A 73 0.24 9.10 -8.69
N VAL A 74 -0.99 8.66 -8.93
CA VAL A 74 -2.21 9.39 -8.52
C VAL A 74 -2.23 9.64 -7.02
N LEU A 75 -1.93 8.62 -6.21
CA LEU A 75 -1.86 8.76 -4.77
C LEU A 75 -0.73 9.71 -4.34
N SER A 76 0.43 9.63 -4.97
CA SER A 76 1.55 10.54 -4.66
C SER A 76 1.24 11.98 -5.02
N GLU A 77 0.62 12.23 -6.18
CA GLU A 77 0.17 13.55 -6.64
C GLU A 77 -0.83 14.15 -5.64
N TYR A 78 -1.74 13.32 -5.12
CA TYR A 78 -2.68 13.71 -4.09
C TYR A 78 -1.96 14.11 -2.79
N LEU A 79 -1.04 13.29 -2.29
CA LEU A 79 -0.27 13.58 -1.07
C LEU A 79 0.59 14.85 -1.18
N LEU A 80 1.07 15.20 -2.37
CA LEU A 80 1.80 16.45 -2.61
C LEU A 80 0.93 17.71 -2.49
N GLY A 81 -0.39 17.56 -2.64
CA GLY A 81 -1.29 18.70 -2.82
C GLY A 81 -2.50 18.75 -1.90
N CYS A 82 -2.79 17.70 -1.14
CA CYS A 82 -3.98 17.66 -0.30
C CYS A 82 -3.85 18.64 0.88
N ASP A 83 -4.98 19.26 1.21
CA ASP A 83 -5.17 20.20 2.32
C ASP A 83 -6.55 19.86 2.89
N ASN A 84 -6.64 18.69 3.53
CA ASN A 84 -7.88 18.19 4.10
C ASN A 84 -7.95 18.48 5.60
N PHE A 85 -6.81 18.76 6.24
CA PHE A 85 -6.69 18.89 7.68
C PHE A 85 -5.96 20.17 8.05
N SER A 86 -6.26 20.69 9.24
CA SER A 86 -5.46 21.80 9.75
C SER A 86 -4.11 21.28 10.22
N ASN A 87 -3.04 21.84 9.69
CA ASN A 87 -1.65 21.55 10.05
C ASN A 87 -1.34 21.92 11.52
N ILE A 88 -2.14 22.79 12.15
CA ILE A 88 -2.00 23.13 13.57
C ILE A 88 -2.58 22.02 14.46
N ASN A 89 -3.87 21.75 14.36
CA ASN A 89 -4.60 20.94 15.35
C ASN A 89 -5.05 19.55 14.84
N GLY A 90 -4.97 19.30 13.53
CA GLY A 90 -5.35 18.02 12.91
C GLY A 90 -6.83 17.79 12.75
N SER A 91 -7.68 18.81 12.95
CA SER A 91 -9.10 18.72 12.60
C SER A 91 -9.26 18.56 11.08
N ALA A 92 -10.28 17.82 10.65
CA ALA A 92 -10.63 17.64 9.23
C ALA A 92 -11.26 18.91 8.63
N VAL A 93 -10.47 19.98 8.58
CA VAL A 93 -10.80 21.28 8.00
C VAL A 93 -9.54 21.79 7.32
N PRO A 94 -9.58 22.14 6.02
CA PRO A 94 -8.46 22.74 5.30
C PRO A 94 -7.95 24.02 5.97
N ASP A 95 -6.64 24.29 5.93
CA ASP A 95 -6.07 25.53 6.44
C ASP A 95 -5.21 26.33 5.44
N GLY A 96 -5.22 25.91 4.18
CA GLY A 96 -4.53 26.57 3.08
C GLY A 96 -3.09 26.11 2.88
N LEU A 97 -2.60 25.14 3.67
CA LEU A 97 -1.28 24.55 3.54
C LEU A 97 -1.40 23.06 3.23
N PRO A 98 -0.51 22.48 2.41
CA PRO A 98 -0.52 21.04 2.20
C PRO A 98 -0.34 20.26 3.51
N ASP A 99 -1.12 19.21 3.69
CA ASP A 99 -1.16 18.34 4.89
C ASP A 99 0.23 17.73 5.19
N PHE A 100 1.01 17.47 4.15
CA PHE A 100 2.35 16.85 4.21
C PHE A 100 3.48 17.85 4.01
N SER A 101 3.28 19.12 4.36
CA SER A 101 4.31 20.16 4.28
C SER A 101 5.61 19.72 4.96
N GLY A 102 6.74 19.93 4.28
CA GLY A 102 8.08 19.53 4.72
C GLY A 102 8.43 18.06 4.49
N GLU A 103 7.48 17.22 4.07
CA GLU A 103 7.70 15.80 3.77
C GLU A 103 8.25 15.60 2.35
N VAL A 104 8.90 14.46 2.15
CA VAL A 104 9.33 13.99 0.83
C VAL A 104 8.55 12.72 0.49
N ILE A 105 7.77 12.78 -0.57
CA ILE A 105 6.99 11.67 -1.10
C ILE A 105 7.86 10.90 -2.11
N VAL A 106 7.94 9.58 -1.95
CA VAL A 106 8.79 8.70 -2.77
C VAL A 106 7.93 7.67 -3.50
N PRO A 107 7.45 7.96 -4.72
CA PRO A 107 6.80 6.95 -5.54
C PRO A 107 7.85 5.95 -6.05
N ILE A 108 7.64 4.65 -5.82
CA ILE A 108 8.39 3.55 -6.44
C ILE A 108 7.45 2.85 -7.43
N LEU A 109 7.63 3.15 -8.71
CA LEU A 109 6.76 2.70 -9.79
C LEU A 109 7.15 1.31 -10.25
N ASP A 110 6.29 0.31 -10.04
CA ASP A 110 6.60 -1.06 -10.40
C ASP A 110 6.33 -1.38 -11.88
N VAL A 111 6.99 -0.65 -12.78
CA VAL A 111 6.82 -0.78 -14.23
C VAL A 111 7.25 -2.15 -14.75
N ALA A 112 8.34 -2.72 -14.22
CA ALA A 112 8.84 -4.02 -14.68
C ALA A 112 7.82 -5.14 -14.46
N ASN A 113 7.12 -5.12 -13.32
CA ASN A 113 6.26 -6.22 -12.91
C ASN A 113 4.76 -5.97 -13.16
N ALA A 114 4.34 -4.72 -13.38
CA ALA A 114 2.96 -4.42 -13.75
C ALA A 114 2.54 -5.08 -15.09
N PRO A 115 1.25 -5.41 -15.27
CA PRO A 115 0.16 -5.31 -14.29
C PRO A 115 0.06 -6.50 -13.33
N TYR A 116 -0.33 -6.26 -12.08
CA TYR A 116 -0.37 -7.29 -11.02
C TYR A 116 -1.46 -8.35 -11.23
N LYS A 117 -2.52 -8.02 -11.97
CA LYS A 117 -3.58 -8.99 -12.28
C LYS A 117 -3.05 -10.22 -13.06
N GLY A 118 -1.99 -10.05 -13.83
CA GLY A 118 -1.41 -11.15 -14.62
C GLY A 118 -0.87 -12.30 -13.75
N TYR A 119 -0.37 -12.02 -12.54
CA TYR A 119 0.09 -13.06 -11.62
C TYR A 119 -1.07 -13.90 -11.09
N LEU A 120 -2.22 -13.28 -10.79
CA LEU A 120 -3.42 -14.02 -10.38
C LEU A 120 -3.94 -14.92 -11.50
N ASN A 121 -3.94 -14.41 -12.73
CA ASN A 121 -4.37 -15.19 -13.89
C ASN A 121 -3.44 -16.38 -14.16
N ALA A 122 -2.16 -16.27 -13.79
CA ALA A 122 -1.17 -17.33 -13.88
C ALA A 122 -1.15 -18.26 -12.63
N GLY A 123 -1.91 -17.97 -11.58
CA GLY A 123 -1.86 -18.70 -10.30
C GLY A 123 -0.52 -18.55 -9.58
N ASN A 124 0.10 -17.37 -9.66
CA ASN A 124 1.42 -17.06 -9.13
C ASN A 124 1.36 -15.93 -8.08
N GLU A 125 0.44 -16.07 -7.12
CA GLU A 125 0.25 -15.14 -6.00
C GLU A 125 1.51 -15.00 -5.14
N ASP A 126 2.30 -16.07 -4.99
CA ASP A 126 3.54 -16.06 -4.22
C ASP A 126 4.58 -15.12 -4.83
N LEU A 127 4.72 -15.10 -6.17
CA LEU A 127 5.60 -14.14 -6.83
C LEU A 127 5.09 -12.71 -6.69
N LEU A 128 3.77 -12.49 -6.78
CA LEU A 128 3.20 -11.16 -6.52
C LEU A 128 3.51 -10.70 -5.09
N SER A 129 3.44 -11.61 -4.12
CA SER A 129 3.83 -11.33 -2.73
C SER A 129 5.31 -10.96 -2.62
N GLU A 130 6.19 -11.75 -3.24
CA GLU A 130 7.64 -11.47 -3.29
C GLU A 130 7.95 -10.11 -3.92
N ILE A 131 7.30 -9.76 -5.04
CA ILE A 131 7.48 -8.47 -5.71
C ILE A 131 7.19 -7.32 -4.73
N ASN A 132 6.07 -7.41 -3.98
CA ASN A 132 5.71 -6.40 -2.99
C ASN A 132 6.72 -6.33 -1.84
N VAL A 133 7.24 -7.48 -1.37
CA VAL A 133 8.31 -7.51 -0.36
C VAL A 133 9.60 -6.86 -0.88
N ARG A 134 10.01 -7.14 -2.13
CA ARG A 134 11.20 -6.53 -2.74
C ARG A 134 11.06 -5.02 -2.88
N ASN A 135 9.89 -4.53 -3.29
CA ASN A 135 9.60 -3.09 -3.36
C ASN A 135 9.62 -2.44 -1.97
N PHE A 136 9.09 -3.13 -0.94
CA PHE A 136 9.20 -2.68 0.45
C PHE A 136 10.65 -2.60 0.94
N VAL A 137 11.46 -3.64 0.71
CA VAL A 137 12.88 -3.64 1.06
C VAL A 137 13.59 -2.49 0.37
N ALA A 138 13.30 -2.23 -0.91
CA ALA A 138 13.86 -1.09 -1.63
C ALA A 138 13.44 0.27 -1.03
N ALA A 139 12.20 0.41 -0.55
CA ALA A 139 11.77 1.62 0.16
C ALA A 139 12.56 1.85 1.46
N VAL A 140 12.83 0.79 2.22
CA VAL A 140 13.58 0.84 3.49
C VAL A 140 15.10 0.97 3.27
N ASP A 141 15.61 0.53 2.13
CA ASP A 141 17.03 0.61 1.81
C ASP A 141 17.54 2.06 1.69
N SER A 142 18.78 2.27 2.12
CA SER A 142 19.50 3.54 1.99
C SER A 142 20.25 3.67 0.66
N SER A 143 20.16 2.68 -0.23
CA SER A 143 20.71 2.77 -1.57
C SER A 143 19.84 2.12 -2.63
N CYS A 144 20.06 2.51 -3.88
CA CYS A 144 19.46 1.90 -5.05
C CYS A 144 20.51 1.74 -6.17
N TYR A 145 20.09 1.11 -7.26
CA TYR A 145 20.96 0.94 -8.41
C TYR A 145 21.04 2.23 -9.23
N LEU A 146 22.19 2.48 -9.86
CA LEU A 146 22.34 3.58 -10.83
C LEU A 146 21.58 3.25 -12.14
N SER A 147 21.61 1.97 -12.52
CA SER A 147 20.92 1.39 -13.65
C SER A 147 20.61 -0.09 -13.40
N ALA A 148 19.68 -0.67 -14.16
CA ALA A 148 19.38 -2.09 -14.11
C ALA A 148 20.51 -3.02 -14.64
N TYR A 149 21.67 -2.45 -14.95
CA TYR A 149 22.86 -3.18 -15.42
C TYR A 149 23.96 -3.25 -14.36
N ASP A 150 23.79 -2.54 -13.24
CA ASP A 150 24.78 -2.51 -12.18
C ASP A 150 24.58 -3.70 -11.24
N GLU A 151 25.68 -4.33 -10.83
CA GLU A 151 25.66 -5.41 -9.85
C GLU A 151 25.49 -4.88 -8.41
N ASP A 152 25.96 -3.66 -8.17
CA ASP A 152 25.98 -3.03 -6.85
C ASP A 152 25.08 -1.79 -6.77
N LYS A 153 24.49 -1.58 -5.59
CA LYS A 153 23.72 -0.37 -5.26
C LYS A 153 24.65 0.76 -4.85
N ILE A 154 24.97 1.64 -5.80
CA ILE A 154 25.92 2.76 -5.61
C ILE A 154 25.26 4.13 -5.43
N VAL A 155 23.94 4.24 -5.63
CA VAL A 155 23.22 5.51 -5.48
C VAL A 155 22.63 5.57 -4.07
N SER A 156 22.98 6.61 -3.32
CA SER A 156 22.40 6.84 -1.98
C SER A 156 20.94 7.27 -2.09
N LYS A 157 20.09 6.72 -1.22
CA LYS A 157 18.67 7.05 -1.08
C LYS A 157 18.33 7.29 0.38
N THR A 158 17.40 8.21 0.64
CA THR A 158 16.85 8.39 1.99
C THR A 158 15.89 7.24 2.31
N ARG A 159 16.05 6.62 3.48
CA ARG A 159 15.17 5.55 3.94
C ARG A 159 13.77 6.10 4.19
N SER A 160 12.77 5.25 4.02
CA SER A 160 11.39 5.63 4.30
C SER A 160 11.08 5.51 5.80
N LYS A 161 10.37 6.50 6.34
CA LYS A 161 9.78 6.45 7.68
C LYS A 161 8.38 5.84 7.70
N MET A 162 7.81 5.65 6.51
CA MET A 162 6.49 5.11 6.28
C MET A 162 6.41 4.55 4.86
N VAL A 163 5.69 3.43 4.69
CA VAL A 163 5.47 2.82 3.38
C VAL A 163 3.97 2.60 3.15
N VAL A 164 3.51 2.94 1.96
CA VAL A 164 2.12 2.76 1.51
C VAL A 164 2.08 1.85 0.30
N LEU A 165 1.32 0.75 0.38
CA LEU A 165 0.98 -0.07 -0.79
C LEU A 165 -0.25 0.51 -1.49
N SER A 166 -0.07 1.01 -2.71
CA SER A 166 -1.11 1.73 -3.46
C SER A 166 -2.13 0.82 -4.15
N SER A 167 -1.73 -0.39 -4.56
CA SER A 167 -2.59 -1.32 -5.31
C SER A 167 -3.51 -2.14 -4.40
N SER A 168 -4.77 -2.29 -4.81
CA SER A 168 -5.75 -3.15 -4.12
C SER A 168 -5.35 -4.64 -4.18
N LEU A 169 -4.63 -5.05 -5.23
CA LEU A 169 -4.04 -6.40 -5.31
C LEU A 169 -2.85 -6.55 -4.35
N ALA A 170 -2.00 -5.52 -4.23
CA ALA A 170 -0.94 -5.52 -3.23
C ALA A 170 -1.49 -5.57 -1.79
N ALA A 171 -2.61 -4.88 -1.53
CA ALA A 171 -3.28 -4.91 -0.23
C ALA A 171 -3.77 -6.33 0.14
N ALA A 172 -4.28 -7.10 -0.83
CA ALA A 172 -4.75 -8.46 -0.60
C ALA A 172 -3.62 -9.50 -0.51
N TYR A 173 -2.65 -9.42 -1.42
CA TYR A 173 -1.67 -10.50 -1.66
C TYR A 173 -0.24 -10.19 -1.20
N GLY A 174 0.09 -8.93 -0.91
CA GLY A 174 1.42 -8.51 -0.44
C GLY A 174 1.45 -7.96 0.99
N PHE A 175 0.38 -7.31 1.46
CA PHE A 175 0.35 -6.59 2.74
C PHE A 175 0.73 -7.46 3.95
N SER A 176 0.25 -8.71 4.00
CA SER A 176 0.51 -9.62 5.13
C SER A 176 2.01 -9.86 5.35
N ASP A 177 2.74 -10.08 4.27
CA ASP A 177 4.18 -10.34 4.31
C ASP A 177 4.96 -9.09 4.66
N VAL A 178 4.62 -7.97 4.02
CA VAL A 178 5.25 -6.67 4.28
C VAL A 178 5.04 -6.24 5.74
N ASP A 179 3.81 -6.30 6.25
CA ASP A 179 3.49 -5.99 7.66
C ASP A 179 4.20 -6.94 8.63
N THR A 180 4.27 -8.24 8.30
CA THR A 180 4.99 -9.22 9.13
C THR A 180 6.47 -8.91 9.21
N LEU A 181 7.12 -8.64 8.08
CA LEU A 181 8.54 -8.29 8.03
C LEU A 181 8.83 -6.96 8.72
N ALA A 182 7.99 -5.94 8.50
CA ALA A 182 8.10 -4.64 9.16
C ALA A 182 8.08 -4.77 10.69
N ARG A 183 7.15 -5.59 11.24
CA ARG A 183 7.04 -5.83 12.69
C ARG A 183 8.15 -6.72 13.25
N ALA A 184 8.52 -7.78 12.54
CA ALA A 184 9.43 -8.79 13.05
C ALA A 184 10.90 -8.35 12.97
N VAL A 185 11.30 -7.70 11.86
CA VAL A 185 12.71 -7.37 11.60
C VAL A 185 12.92 -5.93 11.12
N GLY A 186 11.89 -5.25 10.60
CA GLY A 186 11.97 -3.89 10.05
C GLY A 186 11.81 -2.76 11.06
N GLY A 187 12.17 -2.98 12.32
CA GLY A 187 12.11 -1.96 13.38
C GLY A 187 10.71 -1.36 13.66
N GLY A 188 9.64 -2.00 13.18
CA GLY A 188 8.27 -1.53 13.34
C GLY A 188 7.88 -0.39 12.39
N ILE A 189 8.55 -0.25 11.24
CA ILE A 189 8.17 0.76 10.23
C ILE A 189 6.66 0.65 9.88
N PRO A 190 5.90 1.77 9.92
CA PRO A 190 4.47 1.73 9.67
C PRO A 190 4.17 1.45 8.19
N ILE A 191 3.27 0.50 7.98
CA ILE A 191 2.79 0.06 6.66
C ILE A 191 1.31 0.40 6.53
N PHE A 192 0.95 1.07 5.43
CA PHE A 192 -0.43 1.34 5.05
C PHE A 192 -0.74 0.70 3.70
N SER A 193 -2.03 0.50 3.42
CA SER A 193 -2.49 0.25 2.06
C SER A 193 -3.81 0.94 1.80
N THR A 194 -4.13 1.19 0.53
CA THR A 194 -5.38 1.83 0.11
C THR A 194 -6.60 1.12 0.66
N VAL A 195 -6.73 -0.19 0.44
CA VAL A 195 -7.89 -0.98 0.89
C VAL A 195 -8.02 -1.01 2.42
N HIS A 196 -6.91 -1.21 3.16
CA HIS A 196 -6.97 -1.21 4.62
C HIS A 196 -7.35 0.18 5.16
N SER A 197 -6.86 1.25 4.54
CA SER A 197 -7.17 2.64 4.95
C SER A 197 -8.64 2.99 4.70
N MET A 198 -9.17 2.63 3.52
CA MET A 198 -10.59 2.82 3.19
C MET A 198 -11.50 2.06 4.17
N LEU A 199 -11.22 0.78 4.39
CA LEU A 199 -12.00 -0.04 5.32
C LEU A 199 -11.88 0.46 6.76
N SER A 200 -10.69 0.83 7.22
CA SER A 200 -10.49 1.39 8.56
C SER A 200 -11.26 2.68 8.75
N MET A 201 -11.28 3.55 7.74
CA MET A 201 -12.09 4.77 7.76
C MET A 201 -13.59 4.44 7.86
N ALA A 202 -14.09 3.53 7.03
CA ALA A 202 -15.49 3.09 7.05
C ALA A 202 -15.88 2.51 8.42
N MET A 203 -15.00 1.69 8.99
CA MET A 203 -15.17 0.96 10.24
C MET A 203 -14.98 1.83 11.50
N SER A 204 -14.30 2.96 11.38
CA SER A 204 -14.07 3.88 12.51
C SER A 204 -15.35 4.60 12.99
N ARG A 205 -16.44 4.49 12.22
CA ARG A 205 -17.72 5.10 12.56
C ARG A 205 -18.32 4.48 13.81
N LYS A 206 -18.91 5.33 14.65
CA LYS A 206 -19.69 4.93 15.83
C LYS A 206 -21.17 4.95 15.44
N GLY A 207 -21.85 3.81 15.48
CA GLY A 207 -23.28 3.70 15.14
C GLY A 207 -23.79 2.25 15.23
N GLU A 208 -25.11 2.08 15.11
CA GLU A 208 -25.74 0.75 15.04
C GLU A 208 -25.64 0.19 13.60
N GLY A 209 -25.02 -0.99 13.46
CA GLY A 209 -24.97 -1.76 12.20
C GLY A 209 -24.02 -1.19 11.14
N LEU A 210 -22.82 -1.77 11.01
CA LEU A 210 -21.91 -1.42 9.92
C LEU A 210 -22.29 -2.22 8.67
N ASN A 211 -22.80 -1.54 7.64
CA ASN A 211 -23.18 -2.17 6.38
C ASN A 211 -22.58 -1.38 5.21
N LEU A 212 -21.56 -1.95 4.57
CA LEU A 212 -20.75 -1.25 3.58
C LEU A 212 -21.12 -1.64 2.16
N GLY A 213 -21.26 -0.65 1.30
CA GLY A 213 -21.19 -0.85 -0.14
C GLY A 213 -19.75 -0.75 -0.61
N ILE A 214 -19.28 -1.66 -1.46
CA ILE A 214 -17.97 -1.56 -2.10
C ILE A 214 -18.20 -1.51 -3.60
N TRP A 215 -17.95 -0.36 -4.21
CA TRP A 215 -17.95 -0.17 -5.66
C TRP A 215 -16.55 -0.45 -6.17
N THR A 216 -16.41 -1.48 -7.00
CA THR A 216 -15.11 -1.82 -7.59
C THR A 216 -15.24 -2.34 -9.03
N THR A 217 -14.12 -2.68 -9.65
CA THR A 217 -14.07 -3.23 -11.01
C THR A 217 -14.29 -4.75 -11.01
N LYS A 218 -14.68 -5.31 -12.18
CA LYS A 218 -14.77 -6.77 -12.39
C LYS A 218 -13.45 -7.49 -12.08
N SER A 219 -12.31 -6.82 -12.33
CA SER A 219 -10.97 -7.37 -12.07
C SER A 219 -10.70 -7.57 -10.58
N ILE A 220 -11.03 -6.56 -9.76
CA ILE A 220 -10.84 -6.57 -8.31
C ILE A 220 -11.88 -7.48 -7.63
N LEU A 221 -13.14 -7.43 -8.08
CA LEU A 221 -14.18 -8.36 -7.62
C LEU A 221 -13.76 -9.81 -7.86
N GLY A 222 -13.34 -10.15 -9.09
CA GLY A 222 -12.89 -11.49 -9.44
C GLY A 222 -11.57 -11.91 -8.77
N ALA A 223 -10.80 -10.97 -8.24
CA ALA A 223 -9.62 -11.25 -7.41
C ALA A 223 -9.99 -11.46 -5.93
N GLY A 224 -11.24 -11.26 -5.51
CA GLY A 224 -11.65 -11.49 -4.12
C GLY A 224 -10.95 -10.59 -3.10
N VAL A 225 -10.42 -9.42 -3.50
CA VAL A 225 -9.63 -8.52 -2.63
C VAL A 225 -10.32 -8.26 -1.29
N TYR A 226 -11.59 -7.87 -1.32
CA TYR A 226 -12.34 -7.54 -0.11
C TYR A 226 -12.65 -8.76 0.76
N SER A 227 -12.81 -9.95 0.17
CA SER A 227 -12.96 -11.19 0.96
C SER A 227 -11.70 -11.54 1.75
N ILE A 228 -10.52 -11.12 1.27
CA ILE A 228 -9.23 -11.35 1.93
C ILE A 228 -8.97 -10.28 2.99
N VAL A 229 -9.24 -9.01 2.68
CA VAL A 229 -8.84 -7.87 3.51
C VAL A 229 -9.88 -7.54 4.58
N PHE A 230 -11.18 -7.56 4.25
CA PHE A 230 -12.24 -7.13 5.16
C PHE A 230 -12.24 -7.87 6.51
N PRO A 231 -12.17 -9.22 6.55
CA PRO A 231 -12.20 -9.94 7.83
C PRO A 231 -11.02 -9.60 8.74
N LYS A 232 -9.84 -9.30 8.15
CA LYS A 232 -8.64 -8.92 8.88
C LYS A 232 -8.80 -7.53 9.50
N VAL A 233 -9.24 -6.54 8.72
CA VAL A 233 -9.46 -5.17 9.22
C VAL A 233 -10.55 -5.16 10.30
N ALA A 234 -11.67 -5.87 10.08
CA ALA A 234 -12.73 -5.98 11.06
C ALA A 234 -12.24 -6.60 12.38
N ALA A 235 -11.44 -7.68 12.30
CA ALA A 235 -10.86 -8.32 13.48
C ALA A 235 -9.86 -7.40 14.22
N ASP A 236 -8.96 -6.73 13.48
CA ASP A 236 -7.98 -5.80 14.04
C ASP A 236 -8.66 -4.60 14.73
N MET A 237 -9.85 -4.19 14.27
CA MET A 237 -10.66 -3.12 14.88
C MET A 237 -11.67 -3.62 15.93
N GLY A 238 -11.74 -4.93 16.19
CA GLY A 238 -12.65 -5.51 17.17
C GLY A 238 -14.13 -5.47 16.77
N ILE A 239 -14.42 -5.36 15.47
CA ILE A 239 -15.78 -5.28 14.93
C ILE A 239 -16.30 -6.68 14.67
N LYS A 240 -17.42 -7.02 15.34
CA LYS A 240 -18.03 -8.36 15.27
C LYS A 240 -19.23 -8.45 14.33
N ASN A 241 -19.95 -7.34 14.13
CA ASN A 241 -21.19 -7.30 13.38
C ASN A 241 -21.06 -6.26 12.26
N ALA A 242 -20.41 -6.65 11.17
CA ALA A 242 -20.31 -5.85 9.96
C ALA A 242 -20.66 -6.70 8.74
N SER A 243 -21.46 -6.14 7.85
CA SER A 243 -21.74 -6.68 6.53
C SER A 243 -21.14 -5.78 5.46
N TYR A 244 -20.88 -6.37 4.31
CA TYR A 244 -20.47 -5.63 3.13
C TYR A 244 -20.98 -6.32 1.88
N GLU A 245 -21.23 -5.53 0.85
CA GLU A 245 -21.56 -6.02 -0.48
C GLU A 245 -20.60 -5.43 -1.51
N VAL A 246 -19.99 -6.30 -2.31
CA VAL A 246 -19.03 -5.89 -3.36
C VAL A 246 -19.73 -5.94 -4.70
N LEU A 247 -19.87 -4.77 -5.31
CA LEU A 247 -20.62 -4.59 -6.55
C LEU A 247 -19.78 -3.88 -7.60
N CYS A 248 -20.06 -4.19 -8.86
CA CYS A 248 -19.47 -3.54 -10.02
C CYS A 248 -20.61 -3.02 -10.89
N PRO A 249 -21.04 -1.76 -10.72
CA PRO A 249 -21.91 -1.08 -11.68
C PRO A 249 -21.28 -1.08 -13.07
N GLU A 250 -22.09 -1.02 -14.13
CA GLU A 250 -21.55 -0.90 -15.48
C GLU A 250 -20.88 0.48 -15.67
N SER A 251 -20.07 0.60 -16.73
CA SER A 251 -19.28 1.81 -17.00
C SER A 251 -20.04 2.88 -17.78
N GLU A 252 -21.25 2.60 -18.25
CA GLU A 252 -22.02 3.52 -19.10
C GLU A 252 -22.89 4.48 -18.27
N GLY A 253 -23.18 5.65 -18.83
CA GLY A 253 -24.02 6.68 -18.19
C GLY A 253 -23.24 7.67 -17.31
N THR A 254 -23.99 8.52 -16.63
CA THR A 254 -23.44 9.50 -15.67
C THR A 254 -23.06 8.81 -14.36
N VAL A 255 -22.26 9.48 -13.51
CA VAL A 255 -21.95 8.97 -12.17
C VAL A 255 -23.22 8.76 -11.33
N LEU A 256 -24.26 9.59 -11.53
CA LEU A 256 -25.56 9.39 -10.91
C LEU A 256 -26.22 8.09 -11.40
N ASP A 257 -26.27 7.85 -12.72
CA ASP A 257 -26.87 6.62 -13.27
C ASP A 257 -26.18 5.37 -12.70
N ARG A 258 -24.85 5.38 -12.67
CA ARG A 258 -24.05 4.29 -12.12
C ARG A 258 -24.24 4.11 -10.61
N PHE A 259 -24.44 5.19 -9.86
CA PHE A 259 -24.75 5.13 -8.42
C PHE A 259 -26.16 4.57 -8.15
N LEU A 260 -27.15 4.93 -8.96
CA LEU A 260 -28.49 4.33 -8.86
C LEU A 260 -28.45 2.84 -9.20
N GLU A 261 -27.70 2.47 -10.25
CA GLU A 261 -27.45 1.07 -10.60
C GLU A 261 -26.78 0.30 -9.45
N PHE A 262 -25.80 0.92 -8.76
CA PHE A 262 -25.17 0.34 -7.58
C PHE A 262 -26.21 -0.01 -6.51
N ILE A 263 -27.13 0.90 -6.20
CA ILE A 263 -28.18 0.67 -5.20
C ILE A 263 -29.17 -0.41 -5.68
N ASP A 264 -29.55 -0.41 -6.95
CA ASP A 264 -30.43 -1.43 -7.52
C ASP A 264 -29.81 -2.82 -7.45
N ARG A 265 -28.51 -2.94 -7.75
CA ARG A 265 -27.76 -4.20 -7.60
C ARG A 265 -27.70 -4.64 -6.14
N TYR A 266 -27.44 -3.72 -5.21
CA TYR A 266 -27.46 -4.01 -3.78
C TYR A 266 -28.81 -4.60 -3.33
N LYS A 267 -29.93 -4.02 -3.78
CA LYS A 267 -31.26 -4.59 -3.53
C LYS A 267 -31.44 -5.95 -4.20
N ALA A 268 -30.98 -6.11 -5.44
CA ALA A 268 -31.16 -7.32 -6.22
C ALA A 268 -30.43 -8.54 -5.64
N VAL A 269 -29.27 -8.34 -5.00
CA VAL A 269 -28.56 -9.41 -4.28
C VAL A 269 -29.16 -9.72 -2.90
N GLY A 270 -30.25 -9.05 -2.52
CA GLY A 270 -30.92 -9.23 -1.24
C GLY A 270 -30.27 -8.47 -0.09
N GLY A 271 -29.53 -7.39 -0.37
CA GLY A 271 -28.93 -6.55 0.66
C GLY A 271 -29.96 -6.01 1.65
N GLU A 272 -29.86 -6.43 2.91
CA GLU A 272 -30.75 -6.02 3.97
C GLU A 272 -30.16 -4.85 4.79
N GLY A 273 -31.00 -3.88 5.13
CA GLY A 273 -30.60 -2.73 5.96
C GLY A 273 -30.02 -1.55 5.16
N ARG A 274 -29.77 -0.46 5.90
CA ARG A 274 -29.24 0.79 5.34
C ARG A 274 -27.72 0.71 5.18
N LEU A 275 -27.21 1.09 4.03
CA LEU A 275 -25.78 1.27 3.80
C LEU A 275 -25.29 2.47 4.63
N SER A 276 -24.22 2.28 5.39
CA SER A 276 -23.61 3.35 6.19
C SER A 276 -22.55 4.13 5.40
N SER A 277 -21.93 3.50 4.40
CA SER A 277 -20.91 4.11 3.55
C SER A 277 -20.76 3.34 2.24
N ILE A 278 -20.16 4.00 1.25
CA ILE A 278 -19.66 3.37 0.04
C ILE A 278 -18.14 3.56 -0.07
N VAL A 279 -17.43 2.46 -0.24
CA VAL A 279 -16.00 2.42 -0.57
C VAL A 279 -15.88 2.39 -2.09
N VAL A 280 -15.12 3.33 -2.66
CA VAL A 280 -14.94 3.49 -4.10
C VAL A 280 -13.53 3.05 -4.48
N ASP A 281 -13.43 1.84 -5.02
CA ASP A 281 -12.20 1.20 -5.48
C ASP A 281 -12.30 0.87 -6.96
N ASP A 282 -12.79 1.86 -7.70
CA ASP A 282 -12.86 1.89 -9.16
C ASP A 282 -12.24 3.22 -9.61
N PRO A 283 -11.05 3.21 -10.22
CA PRO A 283 -10.33 4.42 -10.61
C PRO A 283 -11.04 5.22 -11.73
N SER A 284 -12.07 4.66 -12.37
CA SER A 284 -12.89 5.37 -13.36
C SER A 284 -13.95 6.29 -12.74
N VAL A 285 -14.17 6.19 -11.42
CA VAL A 285 -15.21 6.97 -10.74
C VAL A 285 -14.61 8.28 -10.25
N ASP A 286 -15.15 9.39 -10.76
CA ASP A 286 -14.90 10.71 -10.19
C ASP A 286 -15.66 10.84 -8.85
N VAL A 287 -14.90 10.81 -7.76
CA VAL A 287 -15.45 10.72 -6.40
C VAL A 287 -16.20 12.00 -6.03
N ASP A 288 -15.78 13.16 -6.51
CA ASP A 288 -16.47 14.43 -6.24
C ASP A 288 -17.83 14.48 -6.94
N SER A 289 -17.90 14.06 -8.20
CA SER A 289 -19.19 13.84 -8.88
C SER A 289 -20.06 12.82 -8.15
N LEU A 290 -19.48 11.77 -7.57
CA LEU A 290 -20.23 10.79 -6.78
C LEU A 290 -20.77 11.40 -5.48
N ARG A 291 -19.98 12.21 -4.78
CA ARG A 291 -20.45 12.95 -3.60
C ARG A 291 -21.64 13.84 -3.95
N MET A 292 -21.55 14.58 -5.06
CA MET A 292 -22.66 15.41 -5.56
C MET A 292 -23.90 14.57 -5.94
N ALA A 293 -23.71 13.39 -6.53
CA ALA A 293 -24.79 12.47 -6.87
C ALA A 293 -25.49 11.93 -5.61
N VAL A 294 -24.72 11.53 -4.59
CA VAL A 294 -25.22 11.09 -3.28
C VAL A 294 -26.03 12.21 -2.61
N GLU A 295 -25.49 13.42 -2.55
CA GLU A 295 -26.19 14.60 -2.00
C GLU A 295 -27.50 14.87 -2.72
N SER A 296 -27.51 14.75 -4.06
CA SER A 296 -28.71 14.90 -4.88
C SER A 296 -29.77 13.86 -4.50
N VAL A 297 -29.39 12.58 -4.36
CA VAL A 297 -30.31 11.50 -3.95
C VAL A 297 -30.86 11.73 -2.54
N MET A 298 -30.04 12.23 -1.61
CA MET A 298 -30.45 12.45 -0.21
C MET A 298 -31.40 13.65 -0.04
N ASN A 299 -31.30 14.67 -0.91
CA ASN A 299 -32.05 15.93 -0.81
C ASN A 299 -33.29 16.02 -1.71
N MET A 300 -33.48 15.12 -2.68
CA MET A 300 -34.63 15.16 -3.58
C MET A 300 -35.92 14.64 -2.92
N GLU A 301 -37.02 15.38 -3.10
CA GLU A 301 -38.37 15.03 -2.62
C GLU A 301 -39.21 14.24 -3.65
N HIS A 302 -38.65 13.91 -4.81
CA HIS A 302 -39.39 13.19 -5.85
C HIS A 302 -39.59 11.72 -5.45
N ASP A 303 -40.81 11.18 -5.61
CA ASP A 303 -41.20 9.83 -5.12
C ASP A 303 -40.26 8.70 -5.59
N SER A 304 -39.69 8.83 -6.80
CA SER A 304 -38.73 7.86 -7.35
C SER A 304 -37.42 7.78 -6.56
N PHE A 305 -37.01 8.85 -5.85
CA PHE A 305 -35.78 8.89 -5.06
C PHE A 305 -35.97 8.49 -3.60
N LEU A 306 -37.19 8.51 -3.08
CA LEU A 306 -37.51 8.03 -1.72
C LEU A 306 -37.09 6.57 -1.52
N LEU A 307 -37.20 5.74 -2.56
CA LEU A 307 -36.78 4.33 -2.53
C LEU A 307 -35.26 4.14 -2.50
N TYR A 308 -34.48 5.10 -3.01
CA TYR A 308 -33.01 5.05 -2.94
C TYR A 308 -32.53 5.62 -1.61
N LYS A 309 -33.11 6.74 -1.17
CA LYS A 309 -32.85 7.36 0.13
C LYS A 309 -33.08 6.40 1.30
N SER A 310 -34.11 5.55 1.24
CA SER A 310 -34.38 4.57 2.30
C SER A 310 -33.30 3.49 2.44
N VAL A 311 -32.42 3.31 1.45
CA VAL A 311 -31.29 2.38 1.50
C VAL A 311 -30.04 3.03 2.10
N LEU A 312 -29.92 4.35 2.09
CA LEU A 312 -28.73 5.04 2.58
C LEU A 312 -28.96 5.51 4.02
N ALA A 313 -27.96 5.40 4.88
CA ALA A 313 -27.97 6.01 6.21
C ALA A 313 -28.04 7.55 6.11
N ASP A 314 -28.58 8.22 7.14
CA ASP A 314 -28.71 9.70 7.12
C ASP A 314 -27.35 10.40 7.07
N ASP A 315 -26.32 9.71 7.54
CA ASP A 315 -24.94 10.17 7.62
C ASP A 315 -24.03 9.37 6.67
N PHE A 316 -24.58 8.89 5.56
CA PHE A 316 -23.88 8.09 4.54
C PHE A 316 -22.62 8.79 4.02
N MET A 317 -21.53 8.04 3.90
CA MET A 317 -20.22 8.56 3.53
C MET A 317 -19.67 7.92 2.25
N VAL A 318 -19.09 8.74 1.38
CA VAL A 318 -18.31 8.28 0.22
C VAL A 318 -16.83 8.26 0.61
N ILE A 319 -16.20 7.09 0.46
CA ILE A 319 -14.82 6.83 0.87
C ILE A 319 -13.99 6.49 -0.36
N ASP A 320 -12.87 7.20 -0.53
CA ASP A 320 -11.94 7.01 -1.63
C ASP A 320 -10.53 6.64 -1.14
N PRO A 321 -9.70 6.03 -2.00
CA PRO A 321 -8.37 5.55 -1.59
C PRO A 321 -7.42 6.70 -1.22
N CYS A 322 -7.48 7.84 -1.91
CA CYS A 322 -6.54 8.93 -1.72
C CYS A 322 -6.73 9.64 -0.37
N SER A 323 -7.96 10.08 -0.10
CA SER A 323 -8.29 10.76 1.16
C SER A 323 -8.12 9.84 2.38
N SER A 324 -8.44 8.55 2.23
CA SER A 324 -8.32 7.58 3.33
C SER A 324 -6.88 7.24 3.70
N VAL A 325 -6.00 7.10 2.71
CA VAL A 325 -4.56 6.95 2.95
C VAL A 325 -4.01 8.23 3.57
N ALA A 326 -4.32 9.40 3.02
CA ALA A 326 -3.85 10.67 3.57
C ALA A 326 -4.24 10.83 5.05
N ALA A 327 -5.50 10.54 5.39
CA ALA A 327 -5.98 10.54 6.77
C ALA A 327 -5.20 9.56 7.67
N SER A 328 -4.91 8.35 7.17
CA SER A 328 -4.18 7.32 7.92
C SER A 328 -2.73 7.73 8.18
N CYS A 329 -2.03 8.20 7.15
CA CYS A 329 -0.66 8.70 7.23
C CYS A 329 -0.56 9.90 8.18
N LEU A 330 -1.43 10.91 8.00
CA LEU A 330 -1.45 12.11 8.85
C LEU A 330 -1.77 11.75 10.31
N SER A 331 -2.75 10.87 10.56
CA SER A 331 -3.07 10.41 11.91
C SER A 331 -1.87 9.78 12.59
N TYR A 332 -1.12 8.93 11.86
CA TYR A 332 0.09 8.33 12.38
C TYR A 332 1.18 9.37 12.67
N LEU A 333 1.50 10.24 11.71
CA LEU A 333 2.55 11.26 11.86
C LEU A 333 2.27 12.19 13.04
N ARG A 334 1.01 12.57 13.26
CA ARG A 334 0.59 13.36 14.43
C ARG A 334 0.75 12.59 15.73
N LYS A 335 0.17 11.40 15.83
CA LYS A 335 0.16 10.60 17.08
C LYS A 335 1.56 10.18 17.51
N SER A 336 2.45 9.98 16.55
CA SER A 336 3.83 9.57 16.78
C SER A 336 4.83 10.74 16.83
N ASN A 337 4.36 11.99 16.63
CA ASN A 337 5.21 13.19 16.52
C ASN A 337 6.34 13.03 15.50
N ARG A 338 6.01 12.56 14.29
CA ARG A 338 6.96 12.18 13.23
C ARG A 338 6.94 13.11 12.00
N PHE A 339 6.25 14.23 12.05
CA PHE A 339 6.36 15.24 10.98
C PHE A 339 7.78 15.79 10.92
N THR A 340 8.28 16.10 9.72
CA THR A 340 9.53 16.86 9.64
C THR A 340 9.34 18.27 10.18
N HIS A 341 10.42 18.87 10.66
CA HIS A 341 10.45 20.28 11.07
C HIS A 341 10.80 21.22 9.91
N ARG A 342 10.68 20.76 8.66
CA ARG A 342 11.03 21.55 7.48
C ARG A 342 9.86 22.44 7.09
N ILE A 343 10.13 23.74 6.95
CA ILE A 343 9.15 24.71 6.45
C ILE A 343 9.32 24.78 4.93
N ALA A 344 8.68 23.86 4.21
CA ALA A 344 8.70 23.78 2.75
C ALA A 344 7.42 23.12 2.23
N TYR A 345 7.11 23.33 0.95
CA TYR A 345 6.13 22.50 0.26
C TYR A 345 6.61 21.04 0.20
N PRO A 346 5.68 20.06 0.14
CA PRO A 346 6.04 18.67 -0.09
C PRO A 346 6.90 18.53 -1.35
N ASP A 347 7.91 17.68 -1.31
CA ASP A 347 8.81 17.39 -2.44
C ASP A 347 8.66 15.93 -2.88
N VAL A 348 9.18 15.58 -4.07
CA VAL A 348 9.07 14.25 -4.65
C VAL A 348 10.41 13.68 -5.10
N ASN A 349 10.65 12.41 -4.81
CA ASN A 349 11.81 11.61 -5.28
C ASN A 349 11.33 10.26 -5.84
N ALA A 350 11.24 10.12 -7.15
CA ALA A 350 10.62 9.00 -7.85
C ALA A 350 11.66 7.96 -8.29
N TYR A 351 11.26 6.70 -8.14
CA TYR A 351 12.01 5.53 -8.55
C TYR A 351 11.13 4.62 -9.39
N VAL A 352 11.75 3.71 -10.12
CA VAL A 352 11.06 2.78 -11.01
C VAL A 352 11.75 1.43 -10.99
N THR A 353 10.99 0.35 -11.11
CA THR A 353 11.54 -0.98 -11.34
C THR A 353 11.87 -1.17 -12.82
N ALA A 354 13.06 -1.69 -13.10
CA ALA A 354 13.51 -2.01 -14.44
C ALA A 354 14.02 -3.46 -14.50
N PRO A 355 13.71 -4.23 -15.57
CA PRO A 355 14.28 -5.56 -15.76
C PRO A 355 15.81 -5.56 -15.69
N CYS A 356 16.39 -6.44 -14.89
CA CYS A 356 17.83 -6.69 -14.89
C CYS A 356 18.25 -7.32 -16.21
N ARG A 357 19.50 -7.09 -16.63
CA ARG A 357 20.11 -7.83 -17.76
C ARG A 357 20.64 -9.20 -17.32
N GLY A 358 20.95 -10.05 -18.30
CA GLY A 358 21.54 -11.37 -18.08
C GLY A 358 20.52 -12.50 -17.96
N LEU A 359 19.23 -12.19 -18.02
CA LEU A 359 18.16 -13.18 -18.20
C LEU A 359 18.15 -13.69 -19.66
N GLY A 360 17.51 -14.82 -19.91
CA GLY A 360 17.38 -15.40 -21.25
C GLY A 360 16.68 -14.46 -22.24
N ASP A 361 16.97 -14.60 -23.54
CA ASP A 361 16.42 -13.73 -24.59
C ASP A 361 14.87 -13.77 -24.62
N ASP A 362 14.27 -14.88 -24.21
CA ASP A 362 12.82 -15.09 -24.07
C ASP A 362 12.20 -14.34 -22.89
N ALA A 363 13.03 -13.81 -21.97
CA ALA A 363 12.56 -13.01 -20.84
C ALA A 363 12.07 -11.62 -21.25
N TYR A 364 12.50 -11.10 -22.42
CA TYR A 364 12.26 -9.73 -22.82
C TYR A 364 11.38 -9.60 -24.06
N ARG A 365 10.68 -8.47 -24.15
CA ARG A 365 10.07 -7.94 -25.37
C ARG A 365 11.08 -7.09 -26.13
N GLY A 366 10.74 -6.71 -27.36
CA GLY A 366 11.59 -5.87 -28.20
C GLY A 366 11.88 -4.47 -27.63
N ASP A 367 11.08 -4.00 -26.68
CA ASP A 367 11.28 -2.73 -25.96
C ASP A 367 12.12 -2.88 -24.67
N GLY A 368 12.57 -4.10 -24.34
CA GLY A 368 13.34 -4.40 -23.13
C GLY A 368 12.51 -4.61 -21.86
N SER A 369 11.18 -4.49 -21.92
CA SER A 369 10.30 -4.92 -20.84
C SER A 369 10.19 -6.44 -20.76
N PHE A 370 9.69 -7.00 -19.65
CA PHE A 370 9.49 -8.46 -19.59
C PHE A 370 8.42 -8.93 -20.57
N ALA A 371 8.68 -10.05 -21.25
CA ALA A 371 7.65 -10.81 -21.95
C ALA A 371 6.66 -11.40 -20.95
N ASP A 372 5.35 -11.42 -21.28
CA ASP A 372 4.31 -11.80 -20.31
C ASP A 372 4.48 -13.22 -19.77
N GLN A 373 4.87 -14.16 -20.65
CA GLN A 373 5.12 -15.54 -20.26
C GLN A 373 6.21 -15.63 -19.17
N TYR A 374 7.30 -14.89 -19.34
CA TYR A 374 8.34 -14.80 -18.33
C TYR A 374 7.86 -14.02 -17.11
N LYS A 375 7.32 -12.81 -17.30
CA LYS A 375 6.86 -11.89 -16.25
C LYS A 375 5.99 -12.60 -15.22
N PHE A 376 4.92 -13.27 -15.68
CA PHE A 376 3.92 -13.92 -14.81
C PHE A 376 4.30 -15.38 -14.47
N GLY A 377 5.15 -16.03 -15.25
CA GLY A 377 5.58 -17.41 -15.06
C GLY A 377 6.90 -17.59 -14.29
N ARG A 378 7.54 -16.50 -13.85
CA ARG A 378 8.75 -16.54 -13.02
C ARG A 378 8.52 -17.38 -11.76
N GLU A 379 9.52 -18.15 -11.38
CA GLU A 379 9.51 -18.90 -10.13
C GLU A 379 9.69 -17.95 -8.93
N SER A 380 8.77 -18.06 -7.96
CA SER A 380 8.88 -17.35 -6.68
C SER A 380 9.99 -17.96 -5.81
N ASN A 381 10.62 -17.11 -5.01
CA ASN A 381 11.71 -17.44 -4.09
C ASN A 381 12.90 -18.16 -4.78
N SER A 382 13.15 -17.86 -6.06
CA SER A 382 14.22 -18.48 -6.85
C SER A 382 15.64 -18.01 -6.47
N GLY A 383 15.76 -16.97 -5.66
CA GLY A 383 17.03 -16.32 -5.33
C GLY A 383 17.61 -15.47 -6.47
N VAL A 384 16.98 -15.47 -7.66
CA VAL A 384 17.43 -14.69 -8.81
C VAL A 384 16.87 -13.28 -8.73
N VAL A 385 17.77 -12.28 -8.77
CA VAL A 385 17.38 -10.87 -8.88
C VAL A 385 16.96 -10.59 -10.32
N THR A 386 15.67 -10.44 -10.56
CA THR A 386 15.13 -10.24 -11.93
C THR A 386 14.89 -8.77 -12.27
N PHE A 387 14.72 -7.89 -11.28
CA PHE A 387 14.52 -6.45 -11.51
C PHE A 387 15.26 -5.61 -10.46
N ALA A 388 15.56 -4.37 -10.83
CA ALA A 388 16.26 -3.40 -10.01
C ALA A 388 15.42 -2.14 -9.82
N VAL A 389 15.49 -1.53 -8.64
CA VAL A 389 14.94 -0.19 -8.38
C VAL A 389 16.00 0.85 -8.71
N VAL A 390 15.66 1.77 -9.60
CA VAL A 390 16.54 2.85 -10.10
C VAL A 390 15.81 4.20 -10.02
N GLU A 391 16.55 5.30 -9.98
CA GLU A 391 15.96 6.64 -10.08
C GLU A 391 15.15 6.78 -11.38
N LEU A 392 13.95 7.36 -11.29
CA LEU A 392 13.14 7.66 -12.47
C LEU A 392 13.85 8.70 -13.33
N LYS A 393 14.23 8.29 -14.54
CA LYS A 393 14.86 9.12 -15.58
C LYS A 393 14.13 8.88 -16.89
N ASP A 394 14.28 9.78 -17.87
CA ASP A 394 13.57 9.69 -19.17
C ASP A 394 13.71 8.32 -19.85
N LYS A 395 14.89 7.70 -19.77
CA LYS A 395 15.13 6.36 -20.34
C LYS A 395 14.30 5.22 -19.74
N TYR A 396 13.72 5.43 -18.56
CA TYR A 396 12.85 4.47 -17.85
C TYR A 396 11.38 4.90 -17.88
N MET A 397 11.04 5.93 -18.66
CA MET A 397 9.68 6.46 -18.77
C MET A 397 9.11 6.11 -20.16
N PRO A 398 8.43 4.95 -20.30
CA PRO A 398 7.76 4.60 -21.55
C PRO A 398 6.68 5.63 -21.90
N SER A 399 6.32 5.72 -23.18
CA SER A 399 5.39 6.74 -23.69
C SER A 399 4.04 6.72 -22.96
N GLU A 400 3.52 5.53 -22.66
CA GLU A 400 2.25 5.35 -21.94
C GLU A 400 2.33 5.93 -20.52
N LEU A 401 3.47 5.73 -19.83
CA LEU A 401 3.68 6.31 -18.51
C LEU A 401 3.79 7.83 -18.59
N ARG A 402 4.51 8.34 -19.59
CA ARG A 402 4.67 9.78 -19.83
C ARG A 402 3.31 10.45 -20.09
N ASP A 403 2.52 9.90 -20.99
CA ASP A 403 1.19 10.43 -21.35
C ASP A 403 0.25 10.41 -20.15
N MET A 404 0.28 9.33 -19.36
CA MET A 404 -0.48 9.25 -18.11
C MET A 404 -0.06 10.33 -17.12
N MET A 405 1.25 10.53 -16.92
CA MET A 405 1.75 11.55 -15.99
C MET A 405 1.32 12.97 -16.39
N ILE A 406 1.31 13.30 -17.69
CA ILE A 406 0.87 14.61 -18.19
C ILE A 406 -0.59 14.87 -17.81
N VAL A 407 -1.45 13.86 -17.93
CA VAL A 407 -2.89 14.01 -17.72
C VAL A 407 -3.28 13.90 -16.25
N LYS A 408 -2.73 12.92 -15.53
CA LYS A 408 -3.19 12.55 -14.19
C LYS A 408 -2.32 13.08 -13.06
N THR A 409 -1.03 13.35 -13.31
CA THR A 409 -0.09 13.81 -12.27
C THR A 409 0.79 14.97 -12.74
N PRO A 410 0.18 16.11 -13.11
CA PRO A 410 0.89 17.22 -13.71
C PRO A 410 1.92 17.86 -12.76
N LYS A 411 1.72 17.85 -11.43
CA LYS A 411 2.71 18.40 -10.49
C LYS A 411 3.96 17.54 -10.48
N ILE A 412 3.81 16.21 -10.31
CA ILE A 412 4.95 15.28 -10.38
C ILE A 412 5.65 15.41 -11.74
N PHE A 413 4.89 15.42 -12.84
CA PHE A 413 5.47 15.55 -14.18
C PHE A 413 6.33 16.81 -14.32
N SER A 414 5.85 17.96 -13.82
CA SER A 414 6.59 19.24 -13.88
C SER A 414 7.87 19.26 -13.05
N LEU A 415 7.94 18.47 -11.98
CA LEU A 415 9.13 18.36 -11.12
C LEU A 415 10.20 17.44 -11.72
N TYR A 416 9.79 16.44 -12.52
CA TYR A 416 10.68 15.44 -13.10
C TYR A 416 11.18 15.73 -14.50
N VAL A 417 10.31 16.22 -15.37
CA VAL A 417 10.64 16.46 -16.78
C VAL A 417 10.96 17.94 -16.93
N ARG A 418 12.25 18.26 -17.02
CA ARG A 418 12.78 19.63 -17.20
C ARG A 418 13.23 19.88 -18.63
#